data_AF-A0A5T1T7T7-F1
#
_entry.id   AF-A0A5T1T7T7-F1
#
_cell.length_a   1.000
_cell.length_b   1.000
_cell.length_c   1.000
_cell.angle_alpha   90.00
_cell.angle_beta   90.00
_cell.angle_gamma   90.00
#
_symmetry.space_group_name_H-M   'P 1'
#
loop_
_entity.id
_entity.type
_entity.pdbx_description
1 polymer ?
#
loop_
_entity_poly.entity_id
_entity_poly.type
_entity_poly.pdbx_seq_one_letter_code
_entity_poly.pdbx_strand_id
1 'polypeptide(L)'
;MNNILIIIDGILAKHFLERLCFEKGLGYFFTVVCQNSEKNNLNISSEYIDLHYFDPTSTARLENIMSKDFKQAFIYMQDEFETKKSYEALRSLNPNLEIEIMDFWGLSVNDTHANLADARMTLSRRFMDFLPDIALTAQYIGLGVGEIMEVKIPAGSIFAYRHISSIQQKRWRIVLIYRNSKIYFVKPSFVLEPNDSILIVGDPVVLQSIFHNIRGKAGQFPMPFGSNVFALIDMKNMNQNMQERVLDTTLKLTQKSNAKRFFIHVINPKLGVMYEKLKKLSEDKEGVFFDYFNTDFKQISTWLQNNDIGLVVTDIKNFEKEKQAFFDLKIPIMKVGEASFDELKEAIILSADESELENNANVITDLSK
;
A
#
# COMPACT_ATOMS: atom_id res chain seq x y z
N MET A 1 -14.42 -18.48 43.10
CA MET A 1 -15.19 -18.30 41.84
C MET A 1 -14.44 -17.25 41.02
N ASN A 2 -14.44 -17.35 39.69
CA ASN A 2 -13.77 -16.34 38.87
C ASN A 2 -14.70 -15.13 38.71
N ASN A 3 -14.60 -14.16 39.61
CA ASN A 3 -15.40 -12.95 39.53
C ASN A 3 -14.69 -11.87 38.71
N ILE A 4 -15.46 -11.15 37.89
CA ILE A 4 -15.03 -9.98 37.13
C ILE A 4 -15.92 -8.81 37.55
N LEU A 5 -15.32 -7.67 37.85
CA LEU A 5 -16.03 -6.43 38.13
C LEU A 5 -16.14 -5.61 36.83
N ILE A 6 -17.30 -5.03 36.56
CA ILE A 6 -17.50 -4.14 35.41
C ILE A 6 -18.16 -2.87 35.94
N ILE A 7 -17.45 -1.74 35.90
CA ILE A 7 -17.99 -0.42 36.14
C ILE A 7 -18.23 0.20 34.76
N ILE A 8 -19.48 0.37 34.37
CA ILE A 8 -19.81 0.79 33.01
C ILE A 8 -21.03 1.71 32.96
N ASP A 9 -20.94 2.74 32.11
CA ASP A 9 -22.00 3.73 31.92
C ASP A 9 -22.30 4.03 30.43
N GLY A 10 -23.42 4.71 30.18
CA GLY A 10 -23.81 5.24 28.88
C GLY A 10 -24.11 4.20 27.82
N ILE A 11 -24.12 4.63 26.55
CA ILE A 11 -24.53 3.78 25.43
C ILE A 11 -23.63 2.55 25.23
N LEU A 12 -22.35 2.63 25.61
CA LEU A 12 -21.42 1.51 25.54
C LEU A 12 -21.81 0.42 26.55
N ALA A 13 -22.31 0.78 27.73
CA ALA A 13 -22.80 -0.17 28.73
C ALA A 13 -23.83 -1.12 28.13
N LYS A 14 -24.86 -0.55 27.49
CA LYS A 14 -25.92 -1.32 26.87
C LYS A 14 -25.38 -2.32 25.84
N HIS A 15 -24.62 -1.83 24.86
CA HIS A 15 -24.12 -2.69 23.78
C HIS A 15 -23.12 -3.75 24.26
N PHE A 16 -22.24 -3.39 25.20
CA PHE A 16 -21.25 -4.32 25.75
C PHE A 16 -21.94 -5.43 26.55
N LEU A 17 -22.85 -5.07 27.46
CA LEU A 17 -23.53 -6.05 28.31
C LEU A 17 -24.52 -6.92 27.52
N GLU A 18 -25.23 -6.37 26.53
CA GLU A 18 -26.04 -7.16 25.59
C GLU A 18 -25.18 -8.24 24.92
N ARG A 19 -24.00 -7.86 24.41
CA ARG A 19 -23.07 -8.80 23.78
C ARG A 19 -22.51 -9.82 24.75
N LEU A 20 -22.17 -9.40 25.97
CA LEU A 20 -21.69 -10.28 27.03
C LEU A 20 -22.72 -11.37 27.38
N CYS A 21 -24.02 -11.05 27.33
CA CYS A 21 -25.08 -12.03 27.59
C CYS A 21 -25.20 -13.11 26.50
N PHE A 22 -24.80 -12.80 25.26
CA PHE A 22 -24.82 -13.76 24.16
C PHE A 22 -23.60 -14.68 24.15
N GLU A 23 -22.51 -14.32 24.83
CA GLU A 23 -21.30 -15.13 24.94
C GLU A 23 -21.50 -16.28 25.94
N LYS A 24 -21.53 -17.51 25.42
CA LYS A 24 -21.69 -18.73 26.24
C LYS A 24 -20.33 -19.34 26.58
N GLY A 25 -20.20 -19.86 27.81
CA GLY A 25 -19.04 -20.68 28.20
C GLY A 25 -17.84 -19.92 28.76
N LEU A 26 -18.02 -18.65 29.14
CA LEU A 26 -16.94 -17.83 29.72
C LEU A 26 -16.46 -18.36 31.08
N GLY A 27 -17.31 -19.01 31.88
CA GLY A 27 -16.93 -19.55 33.19
C GLY A 27 -16.60 -18.48 34.26
N TYR A 28 -17.06 -17.25 34.04
CA TYR A 28 -16.91 -16.10 34.94
C TYR A 28 -18.27 -15.65 35.48
N PHE A 29 -18.26 -15.08 36.67
CA PHE A 29 -19.39 -14.34 37.23
C PHE A 29 -19.09 -12.85 37.15
N PHE A 30 -20.02 -12.07 36.60
CA PHE A 30 -19.85 -10.65 36.38
C PHE A 30 -20.63 -9.88 37.42
N THR A 31 -19.96 -9.06 38.21
CA THR A 31 -20.61 -8.03 39.02
C THR A 31 -20.53 -6.73 38.25
N VAL A 32 -21.69 -6.16 37.88
CA VAL A 32 -21.79 -4.98 37.04
C VAL A 32 -22.31 -3.82 37.89
N VAL A 33 -21.59 -2.72 37.92
CA VAL A 33 -21.94 -1.48 38.60
C VAL A 33 -22.26 -0.42 37.54
N CYS A 34 -23.47 0.11 37.59
CA CYS A 34 -23.93 1.19 36.72
C CYS A 34 -24.42 2.37 37.56
N GLN A 35 -24.39 3.57 36.98
CA GLN A 35 -25.05 4.72 37.58
C GLN A 35 -26.55 4.49 37.74
N ASN A 36 -27.16 5.14 38.74
CA ASN A 36 -28.61 5.03 38.99
C ASN A 36 -29.47 5.49 37.82
N SER A 37 -28.99 6.44 37.03
CA SER A 37 -29.63 6.96 35.81
C SER A 37 -29.88 5.87 34.76
N GLU A 38 -29.03 4.84 34.71
CA GLU A 38 -29.10 3.78 33.69
C GLU A 38 -30.06 2.63 34.06
N LYS A 39 -30.69 2.67 35.24
CA LYS A 39 -31.54 1.59 35.75
C LYS A 39 -32.70 1.21 34.82
N ASN A 40 -33.23 2.17 34.06
CA ASN A 40 -34.35 1.93 33.14
C ASN A 40 -33.91 1.57 31.71
N ASN A 41 -32.62 1.70 31.38
CA ASN A 41 -32.09 1.52 30.03
C ASN A 41 -31.51 0.12 29.78
N LEU A 42 -31.25 -0.63 30.85
CA LEU A 42 -30.59 -1.94 30.83
C LEU A 42 -31.58 -3.06 31.15
N ASN A 43 -32.24 -3.61 30.14
CA ASN A 43 -33.08 -4.82 30.28
C ASN A 43 -32.25 -6.09 30.07
N ILE A 44 -31.37 -6.39 31.03
CA ILE A 44 -30.48 -7.55 30.98
C ILE A 44 -30.87 -8.55 32.07
N SER A 45 -31.12 -9.81 31.67
CA SER A 45 -31.31 -10.93 32.60
C SER A 45 -30.36 -12.07 32.23
N SER A 46 -29.44 -12.38 33.15
CA SER A 46 -28.50 -13.50 33.03
C SER A 46 -28.15 -14.03 34.41
N GLU A 47 -28.09 -15.35 34.57
CA GLU A 47 -27.74 -16.01 35.85
C GLU A 47 -26.28 -15.74 36.28
N TYR A 48 -25.43 -15.29 35.35
CA TYR A 48 -24.01 -15.03 35.57
C TYR A 48 -23.70 -13.55 35.78
N ILE A 49 -24.71 -12.67 35.79
CA ILE A 49 -24.56 -11.22 35.92
C ILE A 49 -25.33 -10.73 37.15
N ASP A 50 -24.62 -10.07 38.05
CA ASP A 50 -25.15 -9.42 39.25
C ASP A 50 -25.09 -7.90 39.07
N LEU A 51 -26.24 -7.24 38.93
CA LEU A 51 -26.37 -5.81 38.61
C LEU A 51 -26.55 -4.96 39.87
N HIS A 52 -25.72 -3.94 40.02
CA HIS A 52 -25.75 -2.97 41.10
C HIS A 52 -25.87 -1.55 40.56
N TYR A 53 -26.72 -0.74 41.19
CA TYR A 53 -26.97 0.64 40.79
C TYR A 53 -26.56 1.59 41.90
N PHE A 54 -25.44 2.30 41.69
CA PHE A 54 -24.96 3.36 42.57
C PHE A 54 -23.82 4.14 41.89
N ASP A 55 -23.40 5.24 42.52
CA ASP A 55 -22.26 6.04 42.07
C ASP A 55 -20.92 5.29 42.27
N PRO A 56 -20.25 4.85 41.20
CA PRO A 56 -19.01 4.07 41.30
C PRO A 56 -17.81 4.88 41.77
N THR A 57 -17.91 6.21 41.88
CA THR A 57 -16.87 7.05 42.49
C THR A 57 -16.86 6.93 44.02
N SER A 58 -17.90 6.33 44.61
CA SER A 58 -18.02 6.15 46.06
C SER A 58 -17.26 4.92 46.56
N THR A 59 -16.07 5.13 47.13
CA THR A 59 -15.25 4.06 47.72
C THR A 59 -16.02 3.22 48.75
N ALA A 60 -16.81 3.86 49.63
CA ALA A 60 -17.58 3.16 50.66
C ALA A 60 -18.67 2.23 50.08
N ARG A 61 -19.23 2.56 48.90
CA ARG A 61 -20.18 1.67 48.23
C ARG A 61 -19.47 0.54 47.50
N LEU A 62 -18.34 0.84 46.84
CA LEU A 62 -17.50 -0.17 46.21
C LEU A 62 -16.97 -1.19 47.23
N GLU A 63 -16.61 -0.77 48.44
CA GLU A 63 -16.11 -1.64 49.52
C GLU A 63 -17.08 -2.80 49.82
N ASN A 64 -18.39 -2.54 49.82
CA ASN A 64 -19.40 -3.59 50.04
C ASN A 64 -19.33 -4.70 48.97
N ILE A 65 -19.04 -4.33 47.72
CA ILE A 65 -18.94 -5.27 46.59
C ILE A 65 -17.57 -5.93 46.55
N MET A 66 -16.52 -5.19 46.87
CA MET A 66 -15.13 -5.63 46.92
C MET A 66 -14.86 -6.65 48.05
N SER A 67 -15.88 -6.99 48.86
CA SER A 67 -15.86 -8.17 49.72
C SER A 67 -15.71 -9.49 48.94
N LYS A 68 -16.10 -9.51 47.65
CA LYS A 68 -15.80 -10.60 46.71
C LYS A 68 -14.38 -10.45 46.17
N ASP A 69 -13.69 -11.58 46.00
CA ASP A 69 -12.40 -11.61 45.32
C ASP A 69 -12.59 -11.49 43.79
N PHE A 70 -12.05 -10.43 43.20
CA PHE A 70 -12.13 -10.14 41.77
C PHE A 70 -10.77 -10.35 41.11
N LYS A 71 -10.77 -11.07 39.98
CA LYS A 71 -9.55 -11.25 39.19
C LYS A 71 -9.19 -10.01 38.39
N GLN A 72 -10.21 -9.30 37.92
CA GLN A 72 -10.06 -8.16 37.02
C GLN A 72 -11.27 -7.23 37.17
N ALA A 73 -11.04 -5.94 36.96
CA ALA A 73 -12.09 -4.94 36.82
C ALA A 73 -12.01 -4.25 35.45
N PHE A 74 -13.16 -3.97 34.86
CA PHE A 74 -13.30 -3.13 33.67
C PHE A 74 -13.93 -1.79 34.07
N ILE A 75 -13.43 -0.69 33.52
CA ILE A 75 -13.95 0.65 33.78
C ILE A 75 -14.23 1.37 32.45
N TYR A 76 -15.45 1.88 32.31
CA TYR A 76 -15.80 2.90 31.32
C TYR A 76 -16.87 3.83 31.89
N MET A 77 -16.57 5.11 31.99
CA MET A 77 -17.55 6.14 32.36
C MET A 77 -17.61 7.20 31.24
N GLN A 78 -18.77 7.86 31.11
CA GLN A 78 -18.95 8.94 30.12
C GLN A 78 -18.19 10.22 30.47
N ASP A 79 -17.67 10.32 31.69
CA ASP A 79 -16.92 11.47 32.19
C ASP A 79 -15.49 11.07 32.58
N GLU A 80 -14.52 11.92 32.23
CA GLU A 80 -13.10 11.71 32.52
C GLU A 80 -12.82 11.69 34.03
N PHE A 81 -13.43 12.61 34.76
CA PHE A 81 -13.21 12.75 36.19
C PHE A 81 -13.81 11.54 36.95
N GLU A 82 -15.02 11.11 36.60
CA GLU A 82 -15.63 9.92 37.18
C GLU A 82 -14.83 8.65 36.88
N THR A 83 -14.28 8.52 35.66
CA THR A 83 -13.39 7.40 35.31
C THR A 83 -12.18 7.36 36.24
N LYS A 84 -11.50 8.50 36.42
CA LYS A 84 -10.34 8.64 37.32
C LYS A 84 -10.71 8.31 38.76
N LYS A 85 -11.84 8.83 39.25
CA LYS A 85 -12.29 8.59 40.64
C LYS A 85 -12.68 7.15 40.91
N SER A 86 -13.34 6.50 39.96
CA SER A 86 -13.68 5.08 40.07
C SER A 86 -12.41 4.21 40.09
N TYR A 87 -11.42 4.53 39.25
CA TYR A 87 -10.11 3.89 39.25
C TYR A 87 -9.37 4.08 40.58
N GLU A 88 -9.25 5.33 41.06
CA GLU A 88 -8.61 5.65 42.35
C GLU A 88 -9.28 4.89 43.51
N ALA A 89 -10.61 4.81 43.51
CA ALA A 89 -11.37 4.07 44.51
C ALA A 89 -11.04 2.57 44.48
N LEU A 90 -11.08 1.93 43.31
CA LEU A 90 -10.72 0.50 43.19
C LEU A 90 -9.27 0.23 43.59
N ARG A 91 -8.33 1.05 43.14
CA ARG A 91 -6.91 0.87 43.49
C ARG A 91 -6.65 1.07 44.98
N SER A 92 -7.40 1.95 45.65
CA SER A 92 -7.32 2.13 47.11
C SER A 92 -7.83 0.91 47.89
N LEU A 93 -8.83 0.21 47.36
CA LEU A 93 -9.43 -0.97 47.97
C LEU A 93 -8.63 -2.25 47.68
N ASN A 94 -8.04 -2.35 46.48
CA ASN A 94 -7.20 -3.48 46.10
C ASN A 94 -6.00 -3.01 45.26
N PRO A 95 -4.80 -2.92 45.86
CA PRO A 95 -3.58 -2.47 45.18
C PRO A 95 -3.14 -3.36 44.01
N ASN A 96 -3.53 -4.64 43.98
CA ASN A 96 -3.06 -5.63 43.01
C ASN A 96 -4.15 -6.09 42.02
N LEU A 97 -5.31 -5.45 42.02
CA LEU A 97 -6.37 -5.78 41.07
C LEU A 97 -5.93 -5.41 39.65
N GLU A 98 -6.11 -6.32 38.69
CA GLU A 98 -5.94 -6.00 37.27
C GLU A 98 -7.10 -5.11 36.82
N ILE A 99 -6.81 -3.93 36.30
CA ILE A 99 -7.84 -2.95 35.89
C ILE A 99 -7.67 -2.61 34.41
N GLU A 100 -8.72 -2.85 33.63
CA GLU A 100 -8.81 -2.46 32.22
C GLU A 100 -9.70 -1.22 32.11
N ILE A 101 -9.15 -0.12 31.60
CA ILE A 101 -9.88 1.13 31.44
C ILE A 101 -10.08 1.40 29.96
N MET A 102 -11.33 1.54 29.52
CA MET A 102 -11.63 2.03 28.18
C MET A 102 -11.44 3.54 28.14
N ASP A 103 -10.34 3.99 27.53
CA ASP A 103 -9.92 5.38 27.57
C ASP A 103 -10.37 6.17 26.32
N PHE A 104 -11.30 7.10 26.54
CA PHE A 104 -11.76 8.07 25.55
C PHE A 104 -11.14 9.46 25.71
N TRP A 105 -10.31 9.67 26.73
CA TRP A 105 -9.88 10.99 27.19
C TRP A 105 -8.38 11.23 27.02
N GLY A 106 -7.58 10.17 26.97
CA GLY A 106 -6.12 10.26 26.98
C GLY A 106 -5.55 10.33 28.38
N LEU A 107 -6.05 9.43 29.21
CA LEU A 107 -5.58 9.25 30.56
C LEU A 107 -4.10 8.87 30.55
N SER A 108 -3.39 9.30 31.57
CA SER A 108 -2.04 8.85 31.86
C SER A 108 -2.06 8.19 33.22
N VAL A 109 -1.87 6.87 33.24
CA VAL A 109 -1.89 6.05 34.44
C VAL A 109 -0.53 5.36 34.52
N ASN A 110 0.22 5.67 35.58
CA ASN A 110 1.51 5.02 35.86
C ASN A 110 1.30 3.90 36.88
N ASP A 111 0.69 2.80 36.44
CA ASP A 111 0.35 1.64 37.25
C ASP A 111 0.53 0.37 36.42
N THR A 112 1.28 -0.59 36.95
CA THR A 112 1.62 -1.84 36.27
C THR A 112 0.46 -2.83 36.18
N HIS A 113 -0.57 -2.66 37.01
CA HIS A 113 -1.79 -3.48 37.02
C HIS A 113 -2.98 -2.71 36.43
N ALA A 114 -2.73 -1.62 35.70
CA ALA A 114 -3.77 -0.89 34.98
C ALA A 114 -3.39 -0.75 33.51
N ASN A 115 -4.28 -1.19 32.64
CA ASN A 115 -4.14 -1.10 31.20
C ASN A 115 -5.16 -0.10 30.65
N LEU A 116 -4.68 0.79 29.77
CA LEU A 116 -5.53 1.75 29.07
C LEU A 116 -5.80 1.24 27.66
N ALA A 117 -7.05 0.89 27.38
CA ALA A 117 -7.53 0.61 26.03
C ALA A 117 -7.90 1.92 25.33
N ASP A 118 -6.99 2.49 24.53
CA ASP A 118 -7.20 3.76 23.84
C ASP A 118 -8.29 3.63 22.74
N ALA A 119 -9.50 4.07 23.09
CA ALA A 119 -10.65 4.08 22.20
C ALA A 119 -10.49 5.10 21.08
N ARG A 120 -9.81 6.22 21.32
CA ARG A 120 -9.63 7.28 20.32
C ARG A 120 -8.75 6.77 19.18
N MET A 121 -7.62 6.13 19.50
CA MET A 121 -6.74 5.53 18.51
C MET A 121 -7.45 4.42 17.74
N THR A 122 -8.19 3.56 18.45
CA THR A 122 -9.00 2.48 17.86
C THR A 122 -10.01 3.02 16.85
N LEU A 123 -10.85 3.97 17.28
CA LEU A 123 -11.92 4.53 16.45
C LEU A 123 -11.37 5.36 15.29
N SER A 124 -10.29 6.11 15.51
CA SER A 124 -9.62 6.88 14.46
C SER A 124 -9.06 5.97 13.37
N ARG A 125 -8.36 4.90 13.73
CA ARG A 125 -7.86 3.91 12.76
C ARG A 125 -9.01 3.24 12.01
N ARG A 126 -10.06 2.85 12.73
CA ARG A 126 -11.25 2.29 12.08
C ARG A 126 -11.88 3.26 11.08
N PHE A 127 -11.82 4.56 11.36
CA PHE A 127 -12.32 5.57 10.43
C PHE A 127 -11.41 5.76 9.22
N MET A 128 -10.09 5.64 9.38
CA MET A 128 -9.13 5.64 8.28
C MET A 128 -9.34 4.49 7.29
N ASP A 129 -9.81 3.32 7.75
CA ASP A 129 -10.11 2.18 6.89
C ASP A 129 -11.15 2.49 5.78
N PHE A 130 -11.96 3.54 5.95
CA PHE A 130 -12.94 3.96 4.94
C PHE A 130 -12.36 4.85 3.83
N LEU A 131 -11.11 5.33 3.98
CA LEU A 131 -10.47 6.13 2.95
C LEU A 131 -10.05 5.25 1.76
N PRO A 132 -10.15 5.77 0.53
CA PRO A 132 -9.63 5.08 -0.64
C PRO A 132 -8.12 4.92 -0.55
N ASP A 133 -7.61 3.85 -1.14
CA ASP A 133 -6.17 3.60 -1.32
C ASP A 133 -5.34 3.55 -0.03
N ILE A 134 -5.97 3.28 1.11
CA ILE A 134 -5.29 2.93 2.35
C ILE A 134 -5.12 1.42 2.45
N ALA A 135 -4.00 1.00 3.02
CA ALA A 135 -3.75 -0.39 3.31
C ALA A 135 -4.46 -0.82 4.59
N LEU A 136 -5.33 -1.82 4.47
CA LEU A 136 -6.01 -2.40 5.62
C LEU A 136 -5.02 -3.27 6.39
N THR A 137 -4.75 -2.90 7.64
CA THR A 137 -3.84 -3.63 8.53
C THR A 137 -4.64 -4.36 9.59
N ALA A 138 -4.20 -5.56 9.97
CA ALA A 138 -4.87 -6.28 11.05
C ALA A 138 -4.66 -5.56 12.38
N GLN A 139 -5.73 -5.49 13.18
CA GLN A 139 -5.73 -4.88 14.51
C GLN A 139 -6.06 -5.96 15.54
N TYR A 140 -5.53 -5.81 16.75
CA TYR A 140 -5.78 -6.72 17.88
C TYR A 140 -5.33 -8.17 17.66
N ILE A 141 -4.47 -8.40 16.68
CA ILE A 141 -3.83 -9.68 16.41
C ILE A 141 -2.39 -9.44 15.94
N GLY A 142 -1.48 -10.34 16.31
CA GLY A 142 -0.05 -10.15 16.06
C GLY A 142 0.56 -9.06 16.94
N LEU A 143 1.60 -8.40 16.40
CA LEU A 143 2.30 -7.27 17.02
C LEU A 143 1.56 -5.94 16.79
N GLY A 144 0.64 -5.87 15.83
CA GLY A 144 -0.17 -4.68 15.56
C GLY A 144 0.62 -3.50 14.98
N VAL A 145 1.77 -3.78 14.34
CA VAL A 145 2.67 -2.79 13.72
C VAL A 145 2.57 -2.78 12.18
N GLY A 146 1.57 -3.46 11.62
CA GLY A 146 1.32 -3.54 10.18
C GLY A 146 1.95 -4.75 9.50
N GLU A 147 2.29 -5.79 10.26
CA GLU A 147 2.88 -7.03 9.77
C GLU A 147 1.89 -7.99 9.10
N ILE A 148 0.58 -7.68 9.18
CA ILE A 148 -0.51 -8.38 8.51
C ILE A 148 -1.36 -7.34 7.79
N MET A 149 -1.51 -7.49 6.47
CA MET A 149 -2.25 -6.55 5.62
C MET A 149 -3.20 -7.27 4.67
N GLU A 150 -4.38 -6.69 4.44
CA GLU A 150 -5.30 -7.10 3.39
C GLU A 150 -5.21 -6.12 2.21
N VAL A 151 -5.02 -6.66 1.00
CA VAL A 151 -4.86 -5.86 -0.21
C VAL A 151 -5.78 -6.38 -1.32
N LYS A 152 -6.71 -5.54 -1.77
CA LYS A 152 -7.51 -5.79 -2.97
C LYS A 152 -6.67 -5.58 -4.23
N ILE A 153 -6.74 -6.52 -5.18
CA ILE A 153 -6.04 -6.49 -6.46
C ILE A 153 -6.88 -5.75 -7.50
N PRO A 154 -6.47 -4.56 -7.98
CA PRO A 154 -7.13 -3.88 -9.08
C PRO A 154 -6.97 -4.64 -10.41
N ALA A 155 -7.88 -4.40 -11.36
CA ALA A 155 -7.82 -5.06 -12.68
C ALA A 155 -6.54 -4.75 -13.49
N GLY A 156 -5.95 -3.57 -13.32
CA GLY A 156 -4.69 -3.17 -13.96
C GLY A 156 -3.43 -3.46 -13.15
N SER A 157 -3.51 -4.27 -12.09
CA SER A 157 -2.36 -4.58 -11.24
C SER A 157 -1.38 -5.50 -11.93
N ILE A 158 -0.08 -5.32 -11.68
CA ILE A 158 0.96 -6.29 -12.08
C ILE A 158 0.81 -7.66 -11.40
N PHE A 159 -0.05 -7.76 -10.38
CA PHE A 159 -0.40 -9.00 -9.69
C PHE A 159 -1.61 -9.70 -10.30
N ALA A 160 -2.40 -9.01 -11.13
CA ALA A 160 -3.56 -9.62 -11.78
C ALA A 160 -3.12 -10.69 -12.79
N TYR A 161 -3.85 -11.80 -12.81
CA TYR A 161 -3.62 -12.96 -13.68
C TYR A 161 -2.27 -13.66 -13.50
N ARG A 162 -1.58 -13.44 -12.37
CA ARG A 162 -0.31 -14.12 -12.07
C ARG A 162 -0.50 -15.34 -11.19
N HIS A 163 0.26 -16.40 -11.49
CA HIS A 163 0.44 -17.51 -10.58
C HIS A 163 1.22 -17.07 -9.34
N ILE A 164 0.79 -17.51 -8.16
CA ILE A 164 1.48 -17.20 -6.90
C ILE A 164 2.93 -17.70 -6.92
N SER A 165 3.22 -18.84 -7.55
CA SER A 165 4.58 -19.36 -7.72
C SER A 165 5.52 -18.41 -8.47
N SER A 166 4.99 -17.59 -9.38
CA SER A 166 5.78 -16.63 -10.17
C SER A 166 6.15 -15.36 -9.38
N ILE A 167 5.45 -15.10 -8.27
CA ILE A 167 5.64 -13.89 -7.47
C ILE A 167 6.71 -14.12 -6.43
N GLN A 168 7.80 -13.35 -6.49
CA GLN A 168 8.87 -13.43 -5.51
C GLN A 168 8.42 -12.91 -4.15
N GLN A 169 8.35 -13.83 -3.19
CA GLN A 169 7.96 -13.55 -1.81
C GLN A 169 9.24 -13.59 -0.94
N LYS A 170 9.90 -12.45 -0.71
CA LYS A 170 11.11 -12.34 0.13
C LYS A 170 10.79 -11.49 1.35
N ARG A 171 10.88 -12.06 2.57
CA ARG A 171 10.49 -11.40 3.84
C ARG A 171 9.00 -11.01 3.94
N TRP A 172 8.18 -11.54 3.04
CA TRP A 172 6.73 -11.46 3.08
C TRP A 172 6.13 -12.71 2.42
N ARG A 173 4.85 -13.01 2.67
CA ARG A 173 4.11 -14.13 2.09
C ARG A 173 2.65 -13.75 1.82
N ILE A 174 2.07 -14.26 0.75
CA ILE A 174 0.61 -14.33 0.56
C ILE A 174 0.14 -15.58 1.30
N VAL A 175 -0.75 -15.42 2.28
CA VAL A 175 -1.20 -16.52 3.14
C VAL A 175 -2.64 -16.96 2.82
N LEU A 176 -3.50 -16.04 2.42
CA LEU A 176 -4.90 -16.30 2.08
C LEU A 176 -5.34 -15.46 0.88
N ILE A 177 -6.33 -15.96 0.17
CA ILE A 177 -7.06 -15.21 -0.85
C ILE A 177 -8.54 -15.20 -0.46
N TYR A 178 -9.14 -14.02 -0.45
CA TYR A 178 -10.57 -13.80 -0.35
C TYR A 178 -11.12 -13.52 -1.75
N ARG A 179 -11.94 -14.44 -2.25
CA ARG A 179 -12.59 -14.33 -3.57
C ARG A 179 -14.06 -14.66 -3.44
N ASN A 180 -14.94 -13.76 -3.90
CA ASN A 180 -16.39 -13.93 -3.82
C ASN A 180 -16.87 -14.30 -2.40
N SER A 181 -16.35 -13.60 -1.39
CA SER A 181 -16.64 -13.83 0.04
C SER A 181 -16.28 -15.23 0.56
N LYS A 182 -15.39 -15.96 -0.14
CA LYS A 182 -14.84 -17.26 0.30
C LYS A 182 -13.35 -17.15 0.55
N ILE A 183 -12.89 -17.93 1.53
CA ILE A 183 -11.48 -18.04 1.91
C ILE A 183 -10.83 -19.19 1.12
N TYR A 184 -9.68 -18.92 0.51
CA TYR A 184 -8.85 -19.91 -0.14
C TYR A 184 -7.46 -19.92 0.48
N PHE A 185 -7.00 -21.11 0.88
CA PHE A 185 -5.63 -21.32 1.33
C PHE A 185 -4.68 -21.38 0.14
N VAL A 186 -3.63 -20.56 0.19
CA VAL A 186 -2.72 -20.36 -0.93
C VAL A 186 -2.07 -21.66 -1.39
N LYS A 187 -2.12 -21.90 -2.70
CA LYS A 187 -1.36 -22.96 -3.40
C LYS A 187 -0.47 -22.29 -4.45
N PRO A 188 0.74 -22.82 -4.73
CA PRO A 188 1.62 -22.25 -5.75
C PRO A 188 0.96 -22.10 -7.13
N SER A 189 0.05 -23.01 -7.47
CA SER A 189 -0.66 -23.03 -8.75
C SER A 189 -1.80 -22.00 -8.85
N PHE A 190 -2.21 -21.35 -7.77
CA PHE A 190 -3.31 -20.38 -7.83
C PHE A 190 -2.94 -19.15 -8.65
N VAL A 191 -3.88 -18.74 -9.49
CA VAL A 191 -3.84 -17.51 -10.26
C VAL A 191 -4.61 -16.45 -9.49
N LEU A 192 -3.98 -15.32 -9.24
CA LEU A 192 -4.63 -14.14 -8.66
C LEU A 192 -5.53 -13.48 -9.71
N GLU A 193 -6.77 -13.16 -9.34
CA GLU A 193 -7.74 -12.54 -10.23
C GLU A 193 -7.99 -11.08 -9.83
N PRO A 194 -8.39 -10.22 -10.79
CA PRO A 194 -8.94 -8.91 -10.43
C PRO A 194 -10.04 -9.02 -9.38
N ASN A 195 -10.05 -8.06 -8.45
CA ASN A 195 -10.97 -7.98 -7.32
C ASN A 195 -10.79 -9.03 -6.22
N ASP A 196 -9.83 -9.95 -6.34
CA ASP A 196 -9.36 -10.71 -5.18
C ASP A 196 -8.87 -9.77 -4.10
N SER A 197 -9.10 -10.13 -2.84
CA SER A 197 -8.39 -9.52 -1.71
C SER A 197 -7.44 -10.55 -1.14
N ILE A 198 -6.16 -10.20 -1.06
CA ILE A 198 -5.12 -11.11 -0.55
C ILE A 198 -4.71 -10.69 0.85
N LEU A 199 -4.50 -11.68 1.73
CA LEU A 199 -3.88 -11.46 3.02
C LEU A 199 -2.37 -11.69 2.87
N ILE A 200 -1.59 -10.67 3.19
CA ILE A 200 -0.12 -10.70 3.16
C ILE A 200 0.44 -10.54 4.56
N VAL A 201 1.50 -11.28 4.88
CA VAL A 201 2.17 -11.28 6.19
C VAL A 201 3.67 -11.13 6.01
N GLY A 202 4.33 -10.32 6.83
CA GLY A 202 5.77 -10.08 6.71
C GLY A 202 6.26 -8.81 7.40
N ASP A 203 7.42 -8.33 6.97
CA ASP A 203 7.98 -7.06 7.47
C ASP A 203 7.12 -5.86 7.05
N PRO A 204 6.64 -5.02 7.99
CA PRO A 204 5.77 -3.89 7.69
C PRO A 204 6.30 -2.95 6.58
N VAL A 205 7.60 -2.67 6.57
CA VAL A 205 8.22 -1.78 5.56
C VAL A 205 8.14 -2.41 4.18
N VAL A 206 8.37 -3.73 4.09
CA VAL A 206 8.26 -4.49 2.84
C VAL A 206 6.81 -4.55 2.38
N LEU A 207 5.87 -4.84 3.30
CA LEU A 207 4.45 -4.94 2.95
C LEU A 207 3.88 -3.62 2.43
N GLN A 208 4.32 -2.47 2.96
CA GLN A 208 3.96 -1.17 2.40
C GLN A 208 4.41 -1.02 0.95
N SER A 209 5.65 -1.42 0.61
CA SER A 209 6.11 -1.40 -0.79
C SER A 209 5.29 -2.34 -1.68
N ILE A 210 4.96 -3.54 -1.18
CA ILE A 210 4.11 -4.50 -1.91
C ILE A 210 2.70 -3.94 -2.13
N PHE A 211 2.09 -3.30 -1.12
CA PHE A 211 0.80 -2.63 -1.25
C PHE A 211 0.83 -1.59 -2.37
N HIS A 212 1.85 -0.72 -2.40
CA HIS A 212 2.01 0.28 -3.45
C HIS A 212 2.21 -0.36 -4.84
N ASN A 213 2.92 -1.48 -4.94
CA ASN A 213 3.09 -2.20 -6.22
C ASN A 213 1.79 -2.86 -6.71
N ILE A 214 0.98 -3.42 -5.80
CA ILE A 214 -0.32 -4.01 -6.16
C ILE A 214 -1.30 -2.93 -6.60
N ARG A 215 -1.34 -1.81 -5.87
CA ARG A 215 -2.27 -0.69 -6.11
C ARG A 215 -1.84 0.29 -7.17
N GLY A 216 -0.54 0.38 -7.43
CA GLY A 216 0.05 1.30 -8.37
C GLY A 216 -0.62 1.16 -9.74
N LYS A 217 -1.42 2.16 -10.12
CA LYS A 217 -1.87 2.36 -11.51
C LYS A 217 -0.75 2.91 -12.42
N ALA A 218 0.52 2.74 -12.04
CA ALA A 218 1.67 3.09 -12.84
C ALA A 218 2.60 1.87 -12.91
N GLY A 219 3.17 1.52 -14.06
CA GLY A 219 3.49 2.43 -15.16
C GLY A 219 3.09 1.90 -16.53
N GLN A 220 2.76 2.84 -17.40
CA GLN A 220 3.05 2.66 -18.81
C GLN A 220 3.87 3.83 -19.30
N PHE A 221 5.17 3.72 -19.08
CA PHE A 221 6.27 4.02 -19.99
C PHE A 221 7.52 4.02 -19.11
N PRO A 222 8.65 3.59 -19.62
CA PRO A 222 9.30 2.30 -19.48
C PRO A 222 9.72 2.04 -18.03
N MET A 223 8.77 2.00 -17.08
CA MET A 223 9.02 1.59 -15.70
C MET A 223 9.38 0.10 -15.65
N PRO A 224 10.35 -0.33 -14.82
CA PRO A 224 11.06 0.45 -13.79
C PRO A 224 12.31 1.20 -14.28
N PHE A 225 12.60 1.22 -15.58
CA PHE A 225 13.85 1.75 -16.13
C PHE A 225 13.94 3.28 -16.04
N GLY A 226 12.82 3.97 -16.21
CA GLY A 226 12.72 5.41 -16.01
C GLY A 226 11.39 5.95 -16.49
N SER A 227 11.21 7.28 -16.51
CA SER A 227 9.95 7.89 -16.95
C SER A 227 10.06 8.77 -18.21
N ASN A 228 11.26 8.89 -18.79
CA ASN A 228 11.54 9.72 -19.97
C ASN A 228 12.03 8.92 -21.18
N VAL A 229 11.77 9.45 -22.39
CA VAL A 229 12.33 8.96 -23.66
C VAL A 229 13.63 9.72 -23.95
N PHE A 230 14.65 9.05 -24.44
CA PHE A 230 15.81 9.67 -25.06
C PHE A 230 15.94 9.25 -26.51
N ALA A 231 16.29 10.17 -27.41
CA ALA A 231 16.53 9.90 -28.81
C ALA A 231 17.90 10.43 -29.24
N LEU A 232 18.68 9.59 -29.93
CA LEU A 232 19.96 9.98 -30.50
C LEU A 232 19.84 10.13 -32.02
N ILE A 233 20.10 11.35 -32.52
CA ILE A 233 20.15 11.65 -33.95
C ILE A 233 21.58 12.01 -34.33
N ASP A 234 22.20 11.20 -35.18
CA ASP A 234 23.52 11.50 -35.75
C ASP A 234 23.37 12.04 -37.17
N MET A 235 23.47 13.36 -37.34
CA MET A 235 23.25 13.99 -38.64
C MET A 235 24.36 13.71 -39.68
N LYS A 236 25.48 13.12 -39.26
CA LYS A 236 26.57 12.70 -40.16
C LYS A 236 26.34 11.31 -40.72
N ASN A 237 25.92 10.36 -39.88
CA ASN A 237 25.83 8.94 -40.25
C ASN A 237 24.40 8.50 -40.63
N MET A 238 23.37 9.20 -40.15
CA MET A 238 21.99 8.96 -40.54
C MET A 238 21.66 9.76 -41.81
N ASN A 239 20.95 9.13 -42.76
CA ASN A 239 20.34 9.87 -43.86
C ASN A 239 19.12 10.66 -43.37
N GLN A 240 18.67 11.64 -44.16
CA GLN A 240 17.58 12.53 -43.75
C GLN A 240 16.29 11.77 -43.39
N ASN A 241 15.91 10.76 -44.17
CA ASN A 241 14.72 9.95 -43.90
C ASN A 241 14.80 9.23 -42.54
N MET A 242 15.96 8.70 -42.18
CA MET A 242 16.17 8.06 -40.88
C MET A 242 16.12 9.07 -39.73
N GLN A 243 16.73 10.25 -39.91
CA GLN A 243 16.65 11.33 -38.92
C GLN A 243 15.19 11.73 -38.67
N GLU A 244 14.40 11.86 -39.73
CA GLU A 244 12.96 12.18 -39.64
C GLU A 244 12.18 11.07 -38.94
N ARG A 245 12.49 9.80 -39.20
CA ARG A 245 11.82 8.65 -38.56
C ARG A 245 12.15 8.52 -37.08
N VAL A 246 13.41 8.74 -36.68
CA VAL A 246 13.79 8.73 -35.26
C VAL A 246 13.04 9.83 -34.51
N LEU A 247 12.97 11.03 -35.09
CA LEU A 247 12.20 12.14 -34.53
C LEU A 247 10.71 11.78 -34.42
N ASP A 248 10.10 11.33 -35.51
CA ASP A 248 8.68 11.00 -35.57
C ASP A 248 8.29 9.87 -34.60
N THR A 249 9.08 8.80 -34.57
CA THR A 249 8.92 7.68 -33.63
C THR A 249 9.00 8.18 -32.18
N THR A 250 9.97 9.02 -31.85
CA THR A 250 10.15 9.56 -30.49
C THR A 250 8.93 10.38 -30.05
N LEU A 251 8.45 11.28 -30.92
CA LEU A 251 7.29 12.12 -30.63
C LEU A 251 6.03 11.27 -30.45
N LYS A 252 5.81 10.28 -31.33
CA LYS A 252 4.65 9.39 -31.27
C LYS A 252 4.66 8.48 -30.05
N LEU A 253 5.80 7.89 -29.70
CA LEU A 253 5.93 7.11 -28.47
C LEU A 253 5.58 7.94 -27.25
N THR A 254 6.07 9.18 -27.20
CA THR A 254 5.75 10.09 -26.09
C THR A 254 4.26 10.41 -26.04
N GLN A 255 3.59 10.55 -27.19
CA GLN A 255 2.15 10.84 -27.27
C GLN A 255 1.27 9.63 -26.96
N LYS A 256 1.66 8.43 -27.42
CA LYS A 256 0.89 7.18 -27.28
C LYS A 256 1.19 6.43 -25.97
N SER A 257 2.10 6.93 -25.13
CA SER A 257 2.44 6.34 -23.84
C SER A 257 2.33 7.37 -22.71
N ASN A 258 2.47 6.94 -21.45
CA ASN A 258 2.52 7.85 -20.31
C ASN A 258 3.96 8.33 -19.99
N ALA A 259 4.81 8.46 -21.01
CA ALA A 259 6.13 9.08 -20.88
C ALA A 259 5.99 10.51 -20.35
N LYS A 260 6.80 10.91 -19.36
CA LYS A 260 6.74 12.27 -18.82
C LYS A 260 7.31 13.30 -19.79
N ARG A 261 8.48 13.02 -20.36
CA ARG A 261 9.21 13.92 -21.27
C ARG A 261 9.99 13.11 -22.30
N PHE A 262 10.40 13.80 -23.37
CA PHE A 262 11.39 13.29 -24.31
C PHE A 262 12.61 14.22 -24.33
N PHE A 263 13.76 13.64 -24.65
CA PHE A 263 15.00 14.36 -24.90
C PHE A 263 15.59 13.90 -26.25
N ILE A 264 15.92 14.82 -27.14
CA ILE A 264 16.54 14.55 -28.43
C ILE A 264 17.94 15.13 -28.40
N HIS A 265 18.95 14.27 -28.52
CA HIS A 265 20.34 14.67 -28.60
C HIS A 265 20.81 14.55 -30.05
N VAL A 266 21.22 15.68 -30.61
CA VAL A 266 21.67 15.80 -32.00
C VAL A 266 23.18 15.91 -31.99
N ILE A 267 23.86 14.89 -32.50
CA ILE A 267 25.32 14.89 -32.67
C ILE A 267 25.68 15.18 -34.14
N ASN A 268 26.85 15.78 -34.34
CA ASN A 268 27.35 16.18 -35.66
C ASN A 268 26.35 17.03 -36.48
N PRO A 269 25.74 18.08 -35.90
CA PRO A 269 24.67 18.83 -36.56
C PRO A 269 25.13 19.43 -37.89
N LYS A 270 24.28 19.30 -38.92
CA LYS A 270 24.53 19.84 -40.27
C LYS A 270 23.37 20.73 -40.69
N LEU A 271 23.67 21.93 -41.19
CA LEU A 271 22.67 22.85 -41.71
C LEU A 271 21.85 22.19 -42.84
N GLY A 272 20.53 22.33 -42.77
CA GLY A 272 19.59 21.74 -43.72
C GLY A 272 18.16 21.69 -43.17
N VAL A 273 17.25 21.05 -43.91
CA VAL A 273 15.82 20.98 -43.57
C VAL A 273 15.59 20.36 -42.18
N MET A 274 16.29 19.27 -41.87
CA MET A 274 16.15 18.61 -40.56
C MET A 274 16.66 19.47 -39.40
N TYR A 275 17.74 20.25 -39.63
CA TYR A 275 18.27 21.16 -38.61
C TYR A 275 17.26 22.26 -38.27
N GLU A 276 16.67 22.91 -39.28
CA GLU A 276 15.64 23.94 -39.05
C GLU A 276 14.41 23.36 -38.33
N LYS A 277 14.01 22.13 -38.68
CA LYS A 277 12.91 21.42 -38.02
C LYS A 277 13.19 21.16 -36.54
N LEU A 278 14.38 20.66 -36.21
CA LEU A 278 14.81 20.40 -34.82
C LEU A 278 15.02 21.69 -34.03
N LYS A 279 15.53 22.74 -34.68
CA LYS A 279 15.71 24.06 -34.06
C LYS A 279 14.38 24.68 -33.68
N LYS A 280 13.40 24.66 -34.60
CA LYS A 280 12.03 25.11 -34.29
C LYS A 280 11.42 24.31 -33.14
N LEU A 281 11.60 22.99 -33.13
CA LEU A 281 11.13 22.15 -32.03
C LEU A 281 11.81 22.49 -30.69
N SER A 282 13.09 22.88 -30.71
CA SER A 282 13.83 23.29 -29.51
C SER A 282 13.33 24.61 -28.92
N GLU A 283 12.80 25.51 -29.75
CA GLU A 283 12.19 26.76 -29.32
C GLU A 283 10.82 26.51 -28.67
N ASP A 284 10.08 25.51 -29.17
CA ASP A 284 8.74 25.14 -28.67
C ASP A 284 8.78 24.19 -27.46
N LYS A 285 9.84 23.38 -27.30
CA LYS A 285 9.95 22.32 -26.27
C LYS A 285 11.38 22.19 -25.74
N GLU A 286 11.54 22.20 -24.41
CA GLU A 286 12.84 22.16 -23.69
C GLU A 286 13.65 20.84 -23.79
N GLY A 287 13.41 20.02 -24.83
CA GLY A 287 13.94 18.66 -24.92
C GLY A 287 15.04 18.44 -25.96
N VAL A 288 15.43 19.43 -26.76
CA VAL A 288 16.36 19.22 -27.89
C VAL A 288 17.73 19.83 -27.60
N PHE A 289 18.79 19.02 -27.69
CA PHE A 289 20.17 19.41 -27.43
C PHE A 289 21.03 19.19 -28.67
N PHE A 290 21.80 20.21 -29.05
CA PHE A 290 22.74 20.14 -30.16
C PHE A 290 24.17 20.07 -29.64
N ASP A 291 24.85 18.98 -29.96
CA ASP A 291 26.26 18.79 -29.66
C ASP A 291 27.13 19.12 -30.88
N TYR A 292 27.76 20.29 -30.81
CA TYR A 292 28.67 20.79 -31.83
C TYR A 292 30.12 20.30 -31.65
N PHE A 293 30.44 19.65 -30.53
CA PHE A 293 31.82 19.37 -30.11
C PHE A 293 32.23 17.90 -30.25
N ASN A 294 31.42 17.08 -30.93
CA ASN A 294 31.68 15.66 -31.19
C ASN A 294 31.93 14.89 -29.88
N THR A 295 30.99 15.05 -28.94
CA THR A 295 31.04 14.47 -27.60
C THR A 295 31.06 12.94 -27.67
N ASP A 296 31.99 12.33 -26.93
CA ASP A 296 32.06 10.88 -26.77
C ASP A 296 30.74 10.34 -26.20
N PHE A 297 30.23 9.23 -26.74
CA PHE A 297 29.04 8.55 -26.24
C PHE A 297 29.15 8.24 -24.74
N LYS A 298 30.35 8.06 -24.19
CA LYS A 298 30.55 7.94 -22.74
C LYS A 298 29.96 9.11 -21.94
N GLN A 299 30.11 10.35 -22.40
CA GLN A 299 29.53 11.50 -21.70
C GLN A 299 28.01 11.52 -21.80
N ILE A 300 27.47 11.09 -22.95
CA ILE A 300 26.03 10.88 -23.14
C ILE A 300 25.53 9.80 -22.16
N SER A 301 26.25 8.69 -22.00
CA SER A 301 25.86 7.60 -21.09
C SER A 301 25.74 8.04 -19.63
N THR A 302 26.67 8.87 -19.14
CA THR A 302 26.59 9.47 -17.80
C THR A 302 25.37 10.38 -17.66
N TRP A 303 25.05 11.15 -18.71
CA TRP A 303 23.86 12.00 -18.73
C TRP A 303 22.57 11.16 -18.70
N LEU A 304 22.50 10.06 -19.45
CA LEU A 304 21.33 9.17 -19.47
C LEU A 304 21.00 8.61 -18.08
N GLN A 305 22.02 8.18 -17.34
CA GLN A 305 21.87 7.65 -15.98
C GLN A 305 21.30 8.68 -14.99
N ASN A 306 21.61 9.97 -15.19
CA ASN A 306 21.20 11.04 -14.29
C ASN A 306 19.83 11.65 -14.62
N ASN A 307 19.20 11.29 -15.75
CA ASN A 307 17.99 11.95 -16.25
C ASN A 307 16.74 11.05 -16.31
N ASP A 308 16.73 9.95 -15.54
CA ASP A 308 15.56 9.05 -15.41
C ASP A 308 15.04 8.55 -16.79
N ILE A 309 15.97 8.16 -17.65
CA ILE A 309 15.66 7.67 -19.00
C ILE A 309 15.24 6.21 -18.95
N GLY A 310 14.02 5.92 -19.40
CA GLY A 310 13.53 4.54 -19.47
C GLY A 310 13.66 3.88 -20.85
N LEU A 311 13.77 4.66 -21.93
CA LEU A 311 13.87 4.13 -23.29
C LEU A 311 14.82 4.98 -24.12
N VAL A 312 15.74 4.34 -24.81
CA VAL A 312 16.60 5.00 -25.80
C VAL A 312 16.15 4.64 -27.21
N VAL A 313 15.93 5.65 -28.05
CA VAL A 313 15.53 5.53 -29.46
C VAL A 313 16.72 5.91 -30.35
N THR A 314 17.11 5.02 -31.25
CA THR A 314 18.19 5.29 -32.22
C THR A 314 18.05 4.42 -33.48
N ASP A 315 18.96 4.57 -34.45
CA ASP A 315 18.99 3.71 -35.63
C ASP A 315 19.86 2.46 -35.41
N ILE A 316 19.78 1.49 -36.32
CA ILE A 316 20.55 0.26 -36.21
C ILE A 316 22.06 0.49 -36.27
N LYS A 317 22.53 1.49 -37.02
CA LYS A 317 23.96 1.75 -37.21
C LYS A 317 24.61 2.28 -35.93
N ASN A 318 23.97 3.25 -35.27
CA ASN A 318 24.47 3.77 -34.00
C ASN A 318 24.36 2.74 -32.88
N PHE A 319 23.30 1.93 -32.87
CA PHE A 319 23.19 0.82 -31.93
C PHE A 319 24.37 -0.15 -32.06
N GLU A 320 24.70 -0.61 -33.26
CA GLU A 320 25.81 -1.54 -33.44
C GLU A 320 27.17 -0.90 -33.12
N LYS A 321 27.33 0.40 -33.40
CA LYS A 321 28.55 1.16 -33.06
C LYS A 321 28.78 1.25 -31.54
N GLU A 322 27.74 1.55 -30.77
CA GLU A 322 27.83 1.82 -29.32
C GLU A 322 27.26 0.67 -28.45
N LYS A 323 27.14 -0.52 -29.04
CA LYS A 323 26.41 -1.68 -28.47
C LYS A 323 26.81 -2.04 -27.05
N GLN A 324 28.11 -2.02 -26.76
CA GLN A 324 28.62 -2.34 -25.42
C GLN A 324 28.16 -1.32 -24.39
N ALA A 325 28.32 -0.02 -24.68
CA ALA A 325 27.90 1.05 -23.78
C ALA A 325 26.38 1.01 -23.55
N PHE A 326 25.62 0.76 -24.60
CA PHE A 326 24.18 0.53 -24.54
C PHE A 326 23.78 -0.66 -23.65
N PHE A 327 24.49 -1.78 -23.75
CA PHE A 327 24.25 -2.94 -22.90
C PHE A 327 24.58 -2.68 -21.42
N ASP A 328 25.60 -1.88 -21.16
CA ASP A 328 26.03 -1.53 -19.81
C ASP A 328 25.06 -0.56 -19.12
N LEU A 329 24.29 0.23 -19.88
CA LEU A 329 23.25 1.11 -19.33
C LEU A 329 22.08 0.37 -18.68
N LYS A 330 21.79 -0.87 -19.08
CA LYS A 330 20.60 -1.64 -18.62
C LYS A 330 19.26 -0.93 -18.85
N ILE A 331 19.21 -0.04 -19.85
CA ILE A 331 18.00 0.65 -20.29
C ILE A 331 17.51 0.00 -21.59
N PRO A 332 16.19 -0.22 -21.78
CA PRO A 332 15.61 -0.65 -23.04
C PRO A 332 16.00 0.24 -24.23
N ILE A 333 16.20 -0.38 -25.39
CA ILE A 333 16.61 0.32 -26.62
C ILE A 333 15.63 -0.03 -27.73
N MET A 334 15.07 1.01 -28.35
CA MET A 334 14.27 0.90 -29.56
C MET A 334 15.11 1.32 -30.78
N LYS A 335 15.30 0.36 -31.69
CA LYS A 335 15.96 0.58 -32.97
C LYS A 335 14.91 0.91 -34.03
N VAL A 336 15.02 2.07 -34.65
CA VAL A 336 14.11 2.50 -35.71
C VAL A 336 14.52 1.82 -37.03
N GLY A 337 13.53 1.22 -37.69
CA GLY A 337 13.70 0.45 -38.92
C GLY A 337 13.35 1.24 -40.19
N GLU A 338 13.04 0.48 -41.25
CA GLU A 338 12.76 1.06 -42.57
C GLU A 338 11.30 1.48 -42.80
N ALA A 339 10.37 1.06 -41.95
CA ALA A 339 8.95 1.42 -42.03
C ALA A 339 8.61 2.56 -41.04
N SER A 340 7.56 3.33 -41.34
CA SER A 340 7.04 4.33 -40.40
C SER A 340 6.38 3.66 -39.19
N PHE A 341 6.39 4.33 -38.04
CA PHE A 341 5.71 3.85 -36.83
C PHE A 341 4.19 3.68 -37.05
N ASP A 342 3.57 4.50 -37.92
CA ASP A 342 2.12 4.41 -38.21
C ASP A 342 1.77 3.26 -39.15
N GLU A 343 2.75 2.69 -39.85
CA GLU A 343 2.54 1.60 -40.79
C GLU A 343 2.64 0.23 -40.12
N LEU A 344 2.93 0.20 -38.81
CA LEU A 344 3.01 -1.02 -38.02
C LEU A 344 1.63 -1.66 -37.91
N LYS A 345 1.48 -2.86 -38.48
CA LYS A 345 0.22 -3.63 -38.43
C LYS A 345 0.20 -4.65 -37.30
N GLU A 346 1.37 -5.17 -36.96
CA GLU A 346 1.54 -6.31 -36.05
C GLU A 346 2.80 -6.10 -35.22
N ALA A 347 2.74 -6.50 -33.95
CA ALA A 347 3.89 -6.57 -33.06
C ALA A 347 4.20 -8.05 -32.75
N ILE A 348 5.47 -8.42 -32.86
CA ILE A 348 5.94 -9.79 -32.58
C ILE A 348 6.91 -9.72 -31.41
N ILE A 349 6.77 -10.66 -30.48
CA ILE A 349 7.61 -10.77 -29.29
C ILE A 349 8.47 -12.00 -29.44
N LEU A 350 9.78 -11.79 -29.35
CA LEU A 350 10.78 -12.85 -29.41
C LEU A 350 11.37 -13.01 -28.02
N SER A 351 11.23 -14.20 -27.44
CA SER A 351 11.85 -14.58 -26.17
C SER A 351 12.84 -15.71 -26.42
N ALA A 352 13.89 -15.77 -25.60
CA ALA A 352 14.82 -16.89 -25.61
C ALA A 352 14.20 -18.16 -24.99
N ASP A 353 13.23 -17.99 -24.09
CA ASP A 353 12.51 -19.07 -23.39
C ASP A 353 11.01 -18.73 -23.28
N GLU A 354 10.15 -19.74 -23.43
CA GLU A 354 8.71 -19.66 -23.24
C GLU A 354 8.34 -19.23 -21.82
N SER A 355 9.13 -19.68 -20.83
CA SER A 355 8.91 -19.33 -19.42
C SER A 355 9.09 -17.84 -19.12
N GLU A 356 9.99 -17.14 -19.84
CA GLU A 356 10.18 -15.69 -19.73
C GLU A 356 9.01 -14.91 -20.34
N LEU A 357 8.37 -15.47 -21.37
CA LEU A 357 7.24 -14.86 -22.07
C LEU A 357 5.99 -14.87 -21.18
N GLU A 358 5.70 -16.00 -20.51
CA GLU A 358 4.62 -16.09 -19.53
C GLU A 358 4.80 -15.10 -18.36
N ASN A 359 6.04 -14.96 -17.88
CA ASN A 359 6.34 -14.08 -16.75
C ASN A 359 6.20 -12.58 -17.08
N ASN A 360 6.32 -12.21 -18.35
CA ASN A 360 6.28 -10.81 -18.81
C ASN A 360 5.01 -10.49 -19.63
N ALA A 361 4.12 -11.45 -19.86
CA ALA A 361 2.90 -11.30 -20.67
C ALA A 361 2.01 -10.12 -20.25
N ASN A 362 1.94 -9.85 -18.95
CA ASN A 362 1.07 -8.81 -18.38
C ASN A 362 1.67 -7.39 -18.41
N VAL A 363 2.96 -7.24 -18.74
CA VAL A 363 3.63 -5.94 -18.92
C VAL A 363 3.86 -5.59 -20.39
N ILE A 364 3.57 -6.54 -21.29
CA ILE A 364 3.63 -6.33 -22.73
C ILE A 364 2.56 -5.31 -23.14
N THR A 365 3.00 -4.27 -23.84
CA THR A 365 2.13 -3.21 -24.36
C THR A 365 2.21 -3.22 -25.88
N ASP A 366 1.07 -3.39 -26.53
CA ASP A 366 0.95 -3.26 -27.98
C ASP A 366 0.75 -1.78 -28.35
N LEU A 367 1.72 -1.21 -29.07
CA LEU A 367 1.69 0.18 -29.53
C LEU A 367 1.31 0.29 -31.02
N SER A 368 0.99 -0.82 -31.70
CA SER A 368 0.63 -0.81 -33.13
C SER A 368 -0.83 -0.43 -33.40
N LYS A 369 -1.64 -0.20 -32.36
CA LYS A 369 -3.04 0.23 -32.47
C LYS A 369 -3.24 1.72 -32.23
#